data_AF-A0A8H7K308-F1
#
_entry.id   AF-A0A8H7K308-F1
#
_cell.length_a   1.000
_cell.length_b   1.000
_cell.length_c   1.000
_cell.angle_alpha   90.00
_cell.angle_beta   90.00
_cell.angle_gamma   90.00
#
_symmetry.space_group_name_H-M   'P 1'
#
loop_
_entity.id
_entity.type
_entity.pdbx_description
1 polymer ?
#
loop_
_entity_poly.entity_id
_entity_poly.type
_entity_poly.pdbx_seq_one_letter_code
_entity_poly.pdbx_strand_id
1 'polypeptide(L)'
;MAKFTVLKGIAAPLERANVDTDAIIPKQFLKTIKRTGLGSALFNQWRYDASGKENPDFVLNKEPYRQAKVLVVTGPNFGCGSSREHAPWALLDFGIRSILAPSFADIHQSNLYKNGMLPVVLDAESLERAAVEARAGRELEIDLEAQVVRTADGQEIGKFDVEPFKKHCLINGLDDIGLTSQLESKIRDFEKRRTQNTPWLDGSGYLKRTGPVKISAAPVPKTNRGEVKQDPLEW
;
A
#
# COMPACT_ATOMS: atom_id res chain seq x y z
N MET A 1 -7.02 -3.96 -5.80
CA MET A 1 -5.60 -3.58 -5.56
C MET A 1 -4.90 -3.26 -6.89
N ALA A 2 -3.84 -2.43 -6.91
CA ALA A 2 -3.06 -2.18 -8.13
C ALA A 2 -2.15 -3.37 -8.47
N LYS A 3 -2.05 -3.73 -9.75
CA LYS A 3 -1.14 -4.80 -10.20
C LYS A 3 0.33 -4.38 -10.00
N PHE A 4 1.18 -5.36 -9.74
CA PHE A 4 2.63 -5.21 -9.69
C PHE A 4 3.26 -6.30 -10.57
N THR A 5 3.96 -5.91 -11.62
CA THR A 5 4.73 -6.81 -12.49
C THR A 5 6.17 -6.36 -12.54
N VAL A 6 6.45 -5.27 -13.27
CA VAL A 6 7.74 -4.60 -13.31
C VAL A 6 7.56 -3.15 -12.87
N LEU A 7 8.39 -2.71 -11.92
CA LEU A 7 8.44 -1.33 -11.46
C LEU A 7 9.77 -0.70 -11.89
N LYS A 8 9.70 0.39 -12.65
CA LYS A 8 10.85 1.27 -12.91
C LYS A 8 10.57 2.65 -12.31
N GLY A 9 11.55 3.18 -11.58
CA GLY A 9 11.51 4.56 -11.13
C GLY A 9 12.63 4.92 -10.18
N ILE A 10 12.71 6.23 -9.89
CA ILE A 10 13.71 6.82 -9.01
C ILE A 10 13.70 6.12 -7.65
N ALA A 11 14.90 5.75 -7.20
CA ALA A 11 15.13 5.18 -5.89
C ALA A 11 15.62 6.24 -4.92
N ALA A 12 15.00 6.35 -3.75
CA ALA A 12 15.41 7.25 -2.68
C ALA A 12 16.09 6.46 -1.54
N PRO A 13 17.29 6.86 -1.08
CA PRO A 13 17.95 6.21 0.05
C PRO A 13 17.37 6.69 1.38
N LEU A 14 17.12 5.76 2.30
CA LEU A 14 16.75 6.03 3.69
C LEU A 14 17.68 5.27 4.63
N GLU A 15 18.70 5.95 5.12
CA GLU A 15 19.76 5.34 5.93
C GLU A 15 19.40 5.29 7.41
N ARG A 16 18.32 4.58 7.74
CA ARG A 16 17.79 4.47 9.10
C ARG A 16 17.33 3.05 9.41
N ALA A 17 17.66 2.60 10.62
CA ALA A 17 17.15 1.37 11.20
C ALA A 17 15.93 1.65 12.08
N ASN A 18 15.11 0.63 12.32
CA ASN A 18 13.95 0.69 13.22
C ASN A 18 13.02 1.86 12.90
N VAL A 19 12.74 2.08 11.61
CA VAL A 19 11.78 3.07 11.17
C VAL A 19 10.40 2.58 11.55
N ASP A 20 9.85 3.09 12.64
CA ASP A 20 8.54 2.67 13.13
C ASP A 20 7.37 3.29 12.33
N THR A 21 6.16 2.78 12.57
CA THR A 21 4.96 3.28 11.89
C THR A 21 4.55 4.69 12.30
N ASP A 22 5.01 5.21 13.45
CA ASP A 22 4.85 6.61 13.85
C ASP A 22 5.74 7.54 13.02
N ALA A 23 6.97 7.11 12.73
CA ALA A 23 7.89 7.79 11.84
C ALA A 23 7.34 7.81 10.41
N ILE A 24 6.78 6.70 9.92
CA ILE A 24 6.16 6.65 8.58
C ILE A 24 4.95 7.59 8.52
N ILE A 25 4.02 7.50 9.47
CA ILE A 25 2.87 8.40 9.55
C ILE A 25 2.48 8.65 11.02
N PRO A 26 2.63 9.89 11.50
CA PRO A 26 2.31 10.21 12.89
C PRO A 26 0.83 10.03 13.23
N LYS A 27 0.55 9.67 14.50
CA LYS A 27 -0.80 9.35 14.99
C LYS A 27 -1.87 10.42 14.74
N GLN A 28 -1.50 11.70 14.65
CA GLN A 28 -2.45 12.79 14.42
C GLN A 28 -3.16 12.70 13.05
N PHE A 29 -2.56 12.01 12.07
CA PHE A 29 -3.11 11.85 10.73
C PHE A 29 -4.00 10.62 10.56
N LEU A 30 -4.18 9.81 11.61
CA LEU A 30 -4.90 8.53 11.55
C LEU A 30 -6.43 8.65 11.70
N LYS A 31 -6.94 9.87 11.93
CA LYS A 31 -8.38 10.13 12.08
C LYS A 31 -9.14 10.13 10.75
N THR A 32 -8.43 10.20 9.62
CA THR A 32 -9.07 10.20 8.30
C THR A 32 -9.51 8.81 7.89
N ILE A 33 -10.65 8.76 7.20
CA ILE A 33 -11.14 7.58 6.48
C ILE A 33 -10.72 7.58 5.00
N LYS A 34 -10.20 8.70 4.50
CA LYS A 34 -9.74 8.84 3.11
C LYS A 34 -8.35 8.24 2.96
N ARG A 35 -8.14 7.52 1.85
CA ARG A 35 -6.83 6.95 1.48
C ARG A 35 -5.92 7.96 0.75
N THR A 36 -6.45 9.12 0.38
CA THR A 36 -5.76 10.18 -0.38
C THR A 36 -5.39 11.36 0.51
N GLY A 37 -4.35 12.11 0.15
CA GLY A 37 -3.84 13.25 0.89
C GLY A 37 -2.95 12.86 2.08
N LEU A 38 -2.63 11.58 2.23
CA LEU A 38 -1.73 11.05 3.26
C LEU A 38 -0.26 11.13 2.85
N GLY A 39 0.03 11.30 1.56
CA GLY A 39 1.39 11.47 1.03
C GLY A 39 2.09 12.72 1.56
N SER A 40 1.34 13.77 1.95
CA SER A 40 1.91 14.94 2.65
C SER A 40 2.25 14.65 4.11
N ALA A 41 1.62 13.65 4.73
CA ALA A 41 1.89 13.22 6.10
C ALA A 41 2.99 12.15 6.21
N LEU A 42 3.40 11.55 5.08
CA LEU A 42 4.49 10.57 5.03
C LEU A 42 5.76 11.16 5.61
N PHE A 43 6.40 10.51 6.59
CA PHE A 43 7.63 10.97 7.25
C PHE A 43 7.54 12.41 7.78
N ASN A 44 6.37 12.83 8.24
CA ASN A 44 6.11 14.24 8.57
C ASN A 44 7.12 14.85 9.55
N GLN A 45 7.53 14.11 10.60
CA GLN A 45 8.53 14.58 11.58
C GLN A 45 9.92 14.82 10.98
N TRP A 46 10.24 14.20 9.84
CA TRP A 46 11.52 14.37 9.16
C TRP A 46 11.42 15.32 7.97
N ARG A 47 10.26 15.34 7.31
CA ARG A 47 9.99 16.18 6.14
C ARG A 47 9.64 17.61 6.48
N TYR A 48 9.11 17.90 7.66
CA TYR A 48 8.68 19.25 8.01
C TYR A 48 9.31 19.68 9.33
N ASP A 49 9.62 20.97 9.43
CA ASP A 49 10.02 21.61 10.68
C ASP A 49 8.81 21.98 11.55
N ALA A 50 9.06 22.55 12.74
CA ALA A 50 8.01 22.97 13.65
C ALA A 50 7.09 24.07 13.11
N SER A 51 7.52 24.80 12.07
CA SER A 51 6.72 25.83 11.39
C SER A 51 5.90 25.25 10.22
N GLY A 52 6.01 23.95 9.95
CA GLY A 52 5.36 23.27 8.84
C GLY A 52 6.06 23.47 7.49
N LYS A 53 7.28 24.04 7.47
CA LYS A 53 8.07 24.19 6.25
C LYS A 53 8.85 22.90 5.98
N GLU A 54 9.02 22.56 4.71
CA GLU A 54 9.79 21.38 4.33
C GLU A 54 11.27 21.49 4.77
N ASN A 55 11.75 20.46 5.45
CA ASN A 55 13.14 20.29 5.81
C ASN A 55 13.95 19.98 4.53
N PRO A 56 14.84 20.89 4.09
CA PRO A 56 15.59 20.70 2.85
C PRO A 56 16.58 19.55 2.93
N ASP A 57 16.94 19.07 4.12
CA ASP A 57 17.92 17.99 4.30
C ASP A 57 17.33 16.60 4.09
N PHE A 58 16.02 16.46 4.25
CA PHE A 58 15.36 15.16 4.12
C PHE A 58 15.29 14.72 2.65
N VAL A 59 15.64 13.45 2.41
CA VAL A 59 15.82 12.88 1.07
C VAL A 59 14.60 13.10 0.17
N LEU A 60 13.39 12.80 0.63
CA LEU A 60 12.17 12.90 -0.18
C LEU A 60 11.70 14.34 -0.45
N ASN A 61 12.36 15.34 0.13
CA ASN A 61 12.11 16.75 -0.18
C ASN A 61 13.07 17.30 -1.25
N LYS A 62 14.07 16.53 -1.68
CA LYS A 62 15.05 16.90 -2.71
C LYS A 62 14.64 16.30 -4.05
N GLU A 63 14.89 17.02 -5.15
CA GLU A 63 14.85 16.42 -6.48
C GLU A 63 16.08 15.53 -6.70
N PRO A 64 15.97 14.37 -7.38
CA PRO A 64 14.78 13.81 -8.04
C PRO A 64 13.85 12.97 -7.13
N TYR A 65 14.18 12.84 -5.85
CA TYR A 65 13.52 11.92 -4.92
C TYR A 65 12.06 12.26 -4.59
N ARG A 66 11.59 13.45 -4.94
CA ARG A 66 10.16 13.80 -4.87
C ARG A 66 9.29 12.89 -5.74
N GLN A 67 9.87 12.29 -6.77
CA GLN A 67 9.20 11.37 -7.68
C GLN A 67 9.58 9.91 -7.40
N ALA A 68 10.17 9.63 -6.25
CA ALA A 68 10.66 8.30 -5.91
C ALA A 68 9.52 7.28 -5.87
N LYS A 69 9.71 6.19 -6.61
CA LYS A 69 8.81 5.01 -6.58
C LYS A 69 9.39 3.87 -5.74
N VAL A 70 10.68 3.92 -5.49
CA VAL A 70 11.42 2.91 -4.73
C VAL A 70 12.07 3.57 -3.52
N LEU A 71 11.87 3.00 -2.33
CA LEU A 71 12.57 3.42 -1.11
C LEU A 71 13.61 2.36 -0.76
N VAL A 72 14.89 2.75 -0.70
CA VAL A 72 15.98 1.84 -0.32
C VAL A 72 16.38 2.14 1.12
N VAL A 73 15.96 1.29 2.05
CA VAL A 73 16.18 1.41 3.47
C VAL A 73 17.39 0.56 3.85
N THR A 74 18.50 1.17 4.27
CA THR A 74 19.72 0.38 4.59
C THR A 74 19.68 -0.24 5.98
N GLY A 75 18.82 0.26 6.88
CA GLY A 75 18.69 -0.27 8.24
C GLY A 75 17.61 -1.36 8.37
N PRO A 76 17.76 -2.30 9.32
CA PRO A 76 16.80 -3.37 9.54
C PRO A 76 15.50 -2.88 10.20
N ASN A 77 14.49 -3.75 10.21
CA ASN A 77 13.24 -3.64 10.97
C ASN A 77 12.37 -2.44 10.53
N PHE A 78 12.18 -2.29 9.22
CA PHE A 78 11.31 -1.24 8.67
C PHE A 78 9.83 -1.52 8.95
N GLY A 79 9.11 -0.48 9.39
CA GLY A 79 7.69 -0.54 9.73
C GLY A 79 7.39 -1.14 11.09
N CYS A 80 8.34 -1.12 12.03
CA CYS A 80 8.14 -1.65 13.37
C CYS A 80 7.15 -0.82 14.22
N GLY A 81 6.82 -1.32 15.40
CA GLY A 81 5.91 -0.65 16.32
C GLY A 81 4.43 -0.99 16.07
N SER A 82 3.55 -0.01 16.27
CA SER A 82 2.09 -0.25 16.23
C SER A 82 1.58 -0.60 14.83
N SER A 83 0.59 -1.49 14.74
CA SER A 83 -0.07 -1.77 13.46
C SER A 83 -0.81 -0.53 12.95
N ARG A 84 -0.50 -0.09 11.72
CA ARG A 84 -1.15 1.05 11.05
C ARG A 84 -1.37 0.77 9.58
N GLU A 85 -2.63 0.65 9.19
CA GLU A 85 -3.05 0.53 7.78
C GLU A 85 -2.75 1.81 6.98
N HIS A 86 -2.75 2.97 7.65
CA HIS A 86 -2.44 4.26 7.02
C HIS A 86 -0.97 4.40 6.58
N ALA A 87 -0.05 3.61 7.13
CA ALA A 87 1.37 3.71 6.78
C ALA A 87 1.63 3.33 5.30
N PRO A 88 1.16 2.16 4.81
CA PRO A 88 1.15 1.86 3.37
C PRO A 88 0.41 2.91 2.52
N TRP A 89 -0.70 3.48 3.01
CA TRP A 89 -1.44 4.50 2.25
C TRP A 89 -0.64 5.78 2.07
N ALA A 90 0.08 6.24 3.10
CA ALA A 90 0.95 7.40 3.02
C ALA A 90 2.09 7.18 2.02
N LEU A 91 2.68 5.99 2.02
CA LEU A 91 3.73 5.60 1.06
C LEU A 91 3.20 5.60 -0.39
N LEU A 92 2.04 4.97 -0.61
CA LEU A 92 1.40 4.90 -1.93
C LEU A 92 0.96 6.26 -2.46
N ASP A 93 0.35 7.08 -1.61
CA ASP A 93 -0.16 8.40 -1.97
C ASP A 93 0.97 9.39 -2.25
N PHE A 94 2.15 9.18 -1.65
CA PHE A 94 3.39 9.87 -2.06
C PHE A 94 3.91 9.38 -3.41
N GLY A 95 3.72 8.10 -3.74
CA GLY A 95 4.15 7.48 -5.01
C GLY A 95 5.09 6.28 -4.86
N ILE A 96 5.49 5.94 -3.63
CA ILE A 96 6.35 4.78 -3.35
C ILE A 96 5.52 3.51 -3.56
N ARG A 97 6.03 2.60 -4.41
CA ARG A 97 5.40 1.32 -4.77
C ARG A 97 6.16 0.12 -4.25
N SER A 98 7.46 0.26 -3.98
CA SER A 98 8.30 -0.81 -3.45
C SER A 98 9.33 -0.28 -2.47
N ILE A 99 9.69 -1.12 -1.50
CA ILE A 99 10.66 -0.80 -0.46
C ILE A 99 11.68 -1.94 -0.43
N LEU A 100 12.97 -1.60 -0.49
CA LEU A 100 14.08 -2.54 -0.33
C LEU A 100 14.64 -2.37 1.08
N ALA A 101 14.74 -3.44 1.86
CA ALA A 101 15.29 -3.39 3.21
C ALA A 101 15.94 -4.73 3.61
N PRO A 102 16.78 -4.77 4.66
CA PRO A 102 17.27 -6.03 5.22
C PRO A 102 16.16 -6.85 5.89
N SER A 103 15.16 -6.16 6.48
CA SER A 103 14.03 -6.81 7.13
C SER A 103 12.87 -5.84 7.35
N PHE A 104 11.67 -6.41 7.50
CA PHE A 104 10.43 -5.70 7.77
C PHE A 104 9.78 -6.24 9.05
N ALA A 105 8.98 -5.42 9.71
CA ALA A 105 8.06 -5.92 10.72
C ALA A 105 6.89 -6.67 10.05
N ASP A 106 6.59 -7.88 10.53
CA ASP A 106 5.65 -8.82 9.89
C ASP A 106 4.28 -8.20 9.55
N ILE A 107 3.69 -7.48 10.51
CA ILE A 107 2.38 -6.85 10.34
C ILE A 107 2.44 -5.78 9.25
N HIS A 108 3.47 -4.92 9.28
CA HIS A 108 3.62 -3.87 8.27
C HIS A 108 3.88 -4.47 6.89
N GLN A 109 4.72 -5.51 6.80
CA GLN A 109 4.98 -6.23 5.55
C GLN A 109 3.69 -6.79 4.94
N SER A 110 2.84 -7.42 5.76
CA SER A 110 1.53 -7.92 5.34
C SER A 110 0.64 -6.81 4.80
N ASN A 111 0.61 -5.65 5.47
CA ASN A 111 -0.18 -4.50 5.03
C ASN A 111 0.34 -3.90 3.72
N LEU A 112 1.66 -3.90 3.48
CA LEU A 112 2.24 -3.48 2.19
C LEU A 112 1.72 -4.36 1.04
N TYR A 113 1.78 -5.68 1.21
CA TYR A 113 1.26 -6.63 0.22
C TYR A 113 -0.23 -6.42 -0.07
N LYS A 114 -1.05 -6.28 0.98
CA LYS A 114 -2.51 -6.04 0.84
C LYS A 114 -2.86 -4.75 0.11
N ASN A 115 -1.95 -3.78 0.10
CA ASN A 115 -2.12 -2.51 -0.59
C ASN A 115 -1.46 -2.48 -1.99
N GLY A 116 -0.93 -3.61 -2.48
CA GLY A 116 -0.36 -3.69 -3.83
C GLY A 116 1.07 -3.13 -3.94
N MET A 117 1.76 -3.09 -2.81
CA MET A 117 3.18 -2.75 -2.73
C MET A 117 4.02 -4.01 -2.62
N LEU A 118 5.25 -3.93 -3.11
CA LEU A 118 6.22 -5.02 -3.01
C LEU A 118 7.33 -4.66 -2.01
N PRO A 119 7.30 -5.18 -0.78
CA PRO A 119 8.47 -5.18 0.09
C PRO A 119 9.48 -6.22 -0.40
N VAL A 120 10.71 -5.79 -0.64
CA VAL A 120 11.82 -6.60 -1.13
C VAL A 120 12.85 -6.73 -0.03
N VAL A 121 13.14 -7.97 0.37
CA VAL A 121 14.23 -8.27 1.30
C VAL A 121 15.47 -8.60 0.49
N LEU A 122 16.57 -7.90 0.76
CA LEU A 122 17.87 -8.12 0.12
C LEU A 122 18.94 -8.43 1.17
N ASP A 123 19.96 -9.18 0.77
CA ASP A 123 21.19 -9.32 1.53
C ASP A 123 21.97 -7.99 1.56
N ALA A 124 22.97 -7.91 2.45
CA ALA A 124 23.72 -6.67 2.68
C ALA A 124 24.48 -6.17 1.44
N GLU A 125 25.01 -7.07 0.61
CA GLU A 125 25.78 -6.69 -0.59
C GLU A 125 24.84 -6.13 -1.66
N SER A 126 23.76 -6.85 -1.96
CA SER A 126 22.72 -6.42 -2.89
C SER A 126 22.08 -5.10 -2.46
N LEU A 127 21.83 -4.94 -1.16
CA LEU A 127 21.23 -3.73 -0.61
C LEU A 127 22.17 -2.53 -0.70
N GLU A 128 23.47 -2.70 -0.42
CA GLU A 128 24.44 -1.61 -0.57
C GLU A 128 24.58 -1.19 -2.03
N ARG A 129 24.60 -2.14 -2.97
CA ARG A 129 24.57 -1.84 -4.41
C ARG A 129 23.32 -1.04 -4.79
N ALA A 130 22.14 -1.42 -4.30
CA ALA A 130 20.91 -0.66 -4.51
C ALA A 130 20.98 0.74 -3.85
N ALA A 131 21.61 0.87 -2.69
CA ALA A 131 21.78 2.14 -1.99
C ALA A 131 22.72 3.09 -2.76
N VAL A 132 23.78 2.58 -3.39
CA VAL A 132 24.65 3.37 -4.28
C VAL A 132 23.87 3.97 -5.44
N GLU A 133 23.02 3.19 -6.11
CA GLU A 133 22.14 3.69 -7.18
C GLU A 133 21.17 4.74 -6.65
N ALA A 134 20.57 4.49 -5.49
CA ALA A 134 19.63 5.40 -4.86
C ALA A 134 20.30 6.72 -4.46
N ARG A 135 21.49 6.72 -3.87
CA ARG A 135 22.25 7.94 -3.52
C ARG A 135 22.60 8.80 -4.73
N ALA A 136 22.76 8.17 -5.89
CA ALA A 136 22.98 8.85 -7.15
C ALA A 136 21.67 9.38 -7.80
N GLY A 137 20.51 9.16 -7.19
CA GLY A 137 19.22 9.56 -7.73
C GLY A 137 18.82 8.79 -8.99
N ARG A 138 19.36 7.58 -9.20
CA ARG A 138 19.07 6.76 -10.38
C ARG A 138 17.81 5.92 -10.22
N GLU A 139 17.31 5.43 -11.33
CA GLU A 139 16.20 4.50 -11.35
C GLU A 139 16.64 3.08 -10.99
N LEU A 140 15.77 2.35 -10.31
CA LEU A 140 15.86 0.91 -10.14
C LEU A 140 14.71 0.23 -10.86
N GLU A 141 15.00 -0.94 -11.42
CA GLU A 141 14.00 -1.86 -11.95
C GLU A 141 13.78 -3.01 -10.97
N ILE A 142 12.53 -3.24 -10.58
CA ILE A 142 12.13 -4.35 -9.72
C ILE A 142 11.14 -5.21 -10.51
N ASP A 143 11.57 -6.43 -10.80
CA ASP A 143 10.80 -7.40 -11.58
C ASP A 143 10.27 -8.49 -10.65
N LEU A 144 8.96 -8.50 -10.42
CA LEU A 144 8.31 -9.48 -9.54
C LEU A 144 8.22 -10.86 -10.19
N GLU A 145 8.13 -10.95 -11.51
CA GLU A 145 8.03 -12.23 -12.21
C GLU A 145 9.36 -12.97 -12.16
N ALA A 146 10.45 -12.27 -12.47
CA ALA A 146 11.81 -12.80 -12.36
C ALA A 146 12.40 -12.74 -10.94
N GLN A 147 11.76 -12.01 -10.01
CA GLN A 147 12.20 -11.79 -8.62
C GLN A 147 13.63 -11.24 -8.50
N VAL A 148 13.92 -10.21 -9.31
CA VAL A 148 15.24 -9.57 -9.38
C VAL A 148 15.12 -8.06 -9.28
N VAL A 149 16.15 -7.45 -8.70
CA VAL A 149 16.37 -6.00 -8.76
C VAL A 149 17.50 -5.74 -9.74
N ARG A 150 17.31 -4.77 -10.63
CA ARG A 150 18.31 -4.34 -11.62
C ARG A 150 18.55 -2.84 -11.55
N THR A 151 19.73 -2.42 -11.99
CA THR A 151 20.03 -1.01 -12.26
C THR A 151 19.23 -0.53 -13.48
N ALA A 152 19.19 0.79 -13.73
CA ALA A 152 18.59 1.36 -14.92
C ALA A 152 19.19 0.78 -16.23
N ASP A 153 20.46 0.42 -16.22
CA ASP A 153 21.18 -0.17 -17.35
C ASP A 153 20.95 -1.69 -17.50
N GLY A 154 20.11 -2.29 -16.64
CA GLY A 154 19.74 -3.70 -16.69
C GLY A 154 20.72 -4.65 -15.97
N GLN A 155 21.72 -4.12 -15.27
CA GLN A 155 22.64 -4.96 -14.49
C GLN A 155 21.92 -5.51 -13.25
N GLU A 156 21.99 -6.82 -13.04
CA GLU A 156 21.42 -7.47 -11.86
C GLU A 156 22.14 -7.02 -10.58
N ILE A 157 21.36 -6.50 -9.64
CA ILE A 157 21.81 -6.08 -8.31
C ILE A 157 21.73 -7.26 -7.34
N GLY A 158 20.58 -7.93 -7.31
CA GLY A 158 20.32 -9.04 -6.42
C GLY A 158 18.96 -9.69 -6.68
N LYS A 159 18.77 -10.86 -6.06
CA LYS A 159 17.52 -11.62 -6.10
C LYS A 159 16.80 -11.49 -4.77
N PHE A 160 15.48 -11.63 -4.83
CA PHE A 160 14.64 -11.70 -3.65
C PHE A 160 13.67 -12.87 -3.78
N ASP A 161 13.03 -13.26 -2.69
CA ASP A 161 11.98 -14.27 -2.73
C ASP A 161 10.65 -13.66 -2.25
N VAL A 162 9.56 -14.11 -2.87
CA VAL A 162 8.19 -13.74 -2.51
C VAL A 162 7.36 -15.01 -2.52
N GLU A 163 6.66 -15.22 -1.41
CA GLU A 163 5.71 -16.31 -1.26
C GLU A 163 4.76 -16.41 -2.48
N PRO A 164 4.57 -17.60 -3.07
CA PRO A 164 3.83 -17.76 -4.33
C PRO A 164 2.42 -17.16 -4.32
N PHE A 165 1.72 -17.25 -3.19
CA PHE A 165 0.38 -16.68 -3.05
C PHE A 165 0.39 -15.15 -3.10
N LYS A 166 1.31 -14.50 -2.39
CA LYS A 166 1.48 -13.03 -2.41
C LYS A 166 1.89 -12.56 -3.79
N LYS A 167 2.80 -13.27 -4.46
CA LYS A 167 3.19 -13.02 -5.85
C LYS A 167 1.99 -13.11 -6.79
N HIS A 168 1.18 -14.16 -6.68
CA HIS A 168 -0.04 -14.31 -7.47
C HIS A 168 -1.02 -13.15 -7.25
N CYS A 169 -1.24 -12.74 -6.00
CA CYS A 169 -2.12 -11.62 -5.68
C CYS A 169 -1.62 -10.31 -6.29
N LEU A 170 -0.32 -10.00 -6.15
CA LEU A 170 0.29 -8.79 -6.70
C LEU A 170 0.24 -8.74 -8.23
N ILE A 171 0.59 -9.83 -8.92
CA ILE A 171 0.56 -9.92 -10.40
C ILE A 171 -0.86 -9.72 -10.93
N ASN A 172 -1.84 -10.36 -10.29
CA ASN A 172 -3.24 -10.32 -10.74
C ASN A 172 -4.03 -9.13 -10.16
N GLY A 173 -3.47 -8.38 -9.21
CA GLY A 173 -4.14 -7.25 -8.55
C GLY A 173 -5.28 -7.69 -7.62
N LEU A 174 -5.19 -8.89 -7.04
CA LEU A 174 -6.20 -9.48 -6.19
C LEU A 174 -6.02 -9.02 -4.74
N ASP A 175 -7.01 -8.32 -4.21
CA ASP A 175 -7.18 -8.13 -2.76
C ASP A 175 -8.11 -9.22 -2.19
N ASP A 176 -8.33 -9.21 -0.87
CA ASP A 176 -9.19 -10.17 -0.17
C ASP A 176 -10.61 -10.26 -0.79
N ILE A 177 -11.12 -9.13 -1.30
CA ILE A 177 -12.41 -9.05 -2.00
C ILE A 177 -12.30 -9.70 -3.39
N GLY A 178 -11.24 -9.39 -4.14
CA GLY A 178 -10.94 -9.99 -5.43
C GLY A 178 -10.78 -11.51 -5.36
N LEU A 179 -10.07 -12.01 -4.34
CA LEU A 179 -9.91 -13.45 -4.07
C LEU A 179 -11.27 -14.11 -3.79
N THR A 180 -12.09 -13.50 -2.95
CA THR A 180 -13.44 -14.02 -2.64
C THR A 180 -14.32 -14.01 -3.90
N SER A 181 -14.19 -12.98 -4.73
CA SER A 181 -14.95 -12.82 -5.97
C SER A 181 -14.60 -13.90 -7.01
N GLN A 182 -13.40 -14.49 -6.98
CA GLN A 182 -13.06 -15.66 -7.80
C GLN A 182 -13.90 -16.91 -7.46
N LEU A 183 -14.53 -16.94 -6.28
CA LEU A 183 -15.37 -18.04 -5.82
C LEU A 183 -16.86 -17.80 -6.08
N GLU A 184 -17.23 -16.83 -6.94
CA GLU A 184 -18.62 -16.43 -7.17
C GLU A 184 -19.55 -17.59 -7.52
N SER A 185 -19.11 -18.55 -8.34
CA SER A 185 -19.90 -19.74 -8.66
C SER A 185 -20.19 -20.59 -7.43
N LYS A 186 -19.17 -20.84 -6.59
CA LYS A 186 -19.31 -21.60 -5.34
C LYS A 186 -20.19 -20.87 -4.34
N ILE A 187 -20.09 -19.55 -4.28
CA ILE A 187 -20.97 -18.70 -3.44
C ILE A 187 -22.42 -18.88 -3.88
N ARG A 188 -22.71 -18.75 -5.18
CA ARG A 188 -24.06 -18.95 -5.73
C ARG A 188 -24.61 -20.36 -5.48
N ASP A 189 -23.78 -21.38 -5.63
CA ASP A 189 -24.19 -22.77 -5.38
C ASP A 189 -24.41 -23.06 -3.89
N PHE A 190 -23.63 -22.44 -3.01
CA PHE A 190 -23.88 -22.47 -1.57
C PHE A 190 -25.20 -21.76 -1.22
N GLU A 191 -25.43 -20.56 -1.75
CA GLU A 191 -26.67 -19.79 -1.50
C GLU A 191 -27.91 -20.57 -1.94
N LYS A 192 -27.91 -21.17 -3.13
CA LYS A 192 -29.01 -22.03 -3.61
C LYS A 192 -29.30 -23.19 -2.65
N ARG A 193 -28.27 -23.90 -2.20
CA ARG A 193 -28.41 -25.02 -1.25
C ARG A 193 -28.89 -24.53 0.12
N ARG A 194 -28.43 -23.36 0.58
CA ARG A 194 -28.87 -22.76 1.83
C ARG A 194 -30.36 -22.45 1.80
N THR A 195 -30.84 -21.81 0.73
CA THR A 195 -32.27 -21.52 0.55
C THR A 195 -33.12 -22.80 0.53
N GLN A 196 -32.62 -23.88 -0.06
CA GLN A 196 -33.34 -25.16 -0.08
C GLN A 196 -33.38 -25.85 1.29
N ASN A 197 -32.25 -25.87 2.01
CA ASN A 197 -32.10 -26.66 3.24
C ASN A 197 -32.52 -25.91 4.50
N THR A 198 -32.37 -24.59 4.52
CA THR A 198 -32.63 -23.73 5.68
C THR A 198 -33.39 -22.45 5.30
N PRO A 199 -34.58 -22.57 4.67
CA PRO A 199 -35.34 -21.42 4.14
C PRO A 199 -35.74 -20.38 5.19
N TRP A 200 -35.77 -20.73 6.48
CA TRP A 200 -36.05 -19.76 7.55
C TRP A 200 -34.91 -18.78 7.82
N LEU A 201 -33.65 -19.08 7.39
CA LEU A 201 -32.49 -18.18 7.52
C LEU A 201 -32.42 -17.10 6.43
N ASP A 202 -33.26 -17.23 5.41
CA ASP A 202 -33.40 -16.22 4.37
C ASP A 202 -34.20 -15.00 4.91
N GLY A 203 -34.96 -15.18 6.00
CA GLY A 203 -35.79 -14.13 6.59
C GLY A 203 -37.00 -13.81 5.70
N SER A 204 -37.99 -13.13 6.26
CA SER A 204 -39.25 -12.81 5.56
C SER A 204 -39.08 -11.91 4.32
N GLY A 205 -37.89 -11.29 4.16
CA GLY A 205 -37.53 -10.45 3.03
C GLY A 205 -36.85 -11.16 1.85
N TYR A 206 -36.19 -12.32 2.04
CA TYR A 206 -35.54 -13.03 0.92
C TYR A 206 -36.51 -13.89 0.12
N LEU A 207 -37.51 -14.50 0.75
CA LEU A 207 -38.50 -15.34 0.05
C LEU A 207 -39.34 -14.54 -0.97
N LYS A 208 -39.34 -13.20 -0.89
CA LYS A 208 -39.96 -12.31 -1.87
C LYS A 208 -39.04 -11.88 -3.03
N ARG A 209 -37.79 -12.35 -3.11
CA ARG A 209 -36.78 -11.82 -4.05
C ARG A 209 -36.62 -12.65 -5.32
N THR A 210 -36.71 -11.98 -6.45
CA THR A 210 -36.29 -12.46 -7.78
C THR A 210 -35.10 -11.64 -8.27
N GLY A 211 -33.88 -11.93 -7.78
CA GLY A 211 -32.64 -11.34 -8.26
C GLY A 211 -31.67 -10.82 -7.19
N PRO A 212 -30.44 -10.41 -7.58
CA PRO A 212 -29.43 -9.91 -6.64
C PRO A 212 -29.88 -8.63 -5.95
N VAL A 213 -29.49 -8.46 -4.67
CA VAL A 213 -29.79 -7.26 -3.90
C VAL A 213 -29.01 -6.09 -4.48
N LYS A 214 -29.68 -5.28 -5.31
CA LYS A 214 -29.17 -3.95 -5.66
C LYS A 214 -29.29 -3.08 -4.41
N ILE A 215 -28.21 -2.99 -3.63
CA ILE A 215 -28.07 -1.96 -2.61
C ILE A 215 -27.78 -0.67 -3.37
N SER A 216 -28.81 0.15 -3.61
CA SER A 216 -28.60 1.52 -4.07
C SER A 216 -27.83 2.26 -2.99
N ALA A 217 -26.69 2.86 -3.34
CA ALA A 217 -25.97 3.75 -2.44
C ALA A 217 -26.96 4.77 -1.87
N ALA A 218 -26.98 4.91 -0.53
CA ALA A 218 -27.81 5.93 0.09
C ALA A 218 -27.41 7.29 -0.49
N PRO A 219 -28.38 8.12 -0.92
CA PRO A 219 -28.05 9.43 -1.48
C PRO A 219 -27.33 10.26 -0.42
N VAL A 220 -26.26 10.94 -0.83
CA VAL A 220 -25.50 11.80 0.07
C VAL A 220 -26.46 12.84 0.66
N PRO A 221 -26.51 13.01 2.00
CA PRO A 221 -27.42 13.95 2.63
C PRO A 221 -27.26 15.34 2.03
N LYS A 222 -28.38 15.99 1.67
CA LYS A 222 -28.39 17.37 1.17
C LYS A 222 -28.91 18.32 2.24
N THR A 223 -28.52 19.59 2.16
CA THR A 223 -29.14 20.67 2.93
C THR A 223 -30.53 21.00 2.36
N ASN A 224 -31.32 21.79 3.08
CA ASN A 224 -32.60 22.30 2.59
C ASN A 224 -32.45 23.21 1.34
N ARG A 225 -31.21 23.55 0.96
CA ARG A 225 -30.85 24.32 -0.25
C ARG A 225 -30.35 23.44 -1.40
N GLY A 226 -30.33 22.12 -1.23
CA GLY A 226 -29.92 21.17 -2.27
C GLY A 226 -28.41 20.92 -2.35
N GLU A 227 -27.62 21.55 -1.50
CA GLU A 227 -26.17 21.37 -1.43
C GLU A 227 -25.82 20.05 -0.74
N VAL A 228 -24.82 19.33 -1.26
CA VAL A 228 -24.34 18.09 -0.64
C VAL A 228 -23.69 18.45 0.70
N LYS A 229 -24.15 17.82 1.80
CA LYS A 229 -23.49 17.94 3.11
C LYS A 229 -22.12 17.29 2.99
N GLN A 230 -21.08 18.13 2.90
CA GLN A 230 -19.72 17.69 3.10
C GLN A 230 -19.48 17.66 4.62
N ASP A 231 -18.86 16.60 5.13
CA ASP A 231 -18.31 16.65 6.49
C ASP A 231 -17.39 17.87 6.57
N PRO A 232 -17.44 18.67 7.65
CA PRO A 232 -16.62 19.87 7.75
C PRO A 232 -15.16 19.46 7.63
N LEU A 233 -14.56 19.78 6.49
CA LEU A 233 -13.11 19.90 6.34
C LEU A 233 -12.73 21.25 6.94
N GLU A 234 -12.88 21.37 8.27
CA GLU A 234 -12.19 22.42 9.02
C GLU A 234 -10.96 21.78 9.68
N TRP A 235 -9.80 22.17 9.15
CA TRP A 235 -8.58 22.33 9.93
C TRP A 235 -8.16 23.79 9.79
#